data_AF-A0A8S0H6Q5-F1
#
_entry.id   AF-A0A8S0H6Q5-F1
#
_cell.length_a   1.000
_cell.length_b   1.000
_cell.length_c   1.000
_cell.angle_alpha   90.00
_cell.angle_beta   90.00
_cell.angle_gamma   90.00
#
_symmetry.space_group_name_H-M   'P 1'
#
loop_
_entity.id
_entity.type
_entity.pdbx_description
1 polymer ?
#
loop_
_entity_poly.entity_id
_entity_poly.type
_entity_poly.pdbx_seq_one_letter_code
_entity_poly.pdbx_strand_id
1 'polypeptide(L)'
;MGELSIAKSSRNTIPGLLSFTVDLRHHQDRQIAAMEQQVEERLQAIAGQRGLKVSISRHWVSPATPFDAECVAAVQQAVDGLGYPQQSIVSGAGHDAILLARYCPTAMVFIPVSVA
;
A
#
# COMPACT_ATOMS: atom_id res chain seq x y z
N MET A 1 1.17 -10.46 -1.25
CA MET A 1 1.49 -10.75 -2.67
C MET A 1 0.21 -10.62 -3.46
N GLY A 2 0.25 -9.93 -4.60
CA GLY A 2 -0.93 -9.77 -5.48
C GLY A 2 -0.81 -10.56 -6.78
N GLU A 3 0.42 -10.80 -7.25
CA GLU A 3 0.71 -11.48 -8.51
C GLU A 3 1.88 -12.46 -8.34
N LEU A 4 1.83 -13.59 -9.05
CA LEU A 4 2.89 -14.60 -9.11
C LEU A 4 2.90 -15.26 -10.48
N SER A 5 4.08 -15.45 -11.06
CA SER A 5 4.29 -16.18 -12.30
C SER A 5 5.46 -17.17 -12.18
N ILE A 6 5.31 -18.33 -12.84
CA ILE A 6 6.34 -19.36 -12.93
C ILE A 6 6.81 -19.43 -14.38
N ALA A 7 8.09 -19.19 -14.62
CA ALA A 7 8.64 -19.30 -15.97
C ALA A 7 8.63 -20.77 -16.43
N LYS A 8 8.14 -21.03 -17.65
CA LYS A 8 8.04 -22.38 -18.22
C LYS A 8 7.30 -23.37 -17.31
N SER A 9 6.16 -22.94 -16.75
CA SER A 9 5.36 -23.75 -15.84
C SER A 9 5.01 -25.12 -16.45
N SER A 10 5.37 -26.20 -15.74
CA SER A 10 5.01 -27.57 -16.09
C SER A 10 4.67 -28.36 -14.83
N ARG A 11 3.74 -29.32 -14.94
CA ARG A 11 3.31 -30.16 -13.81
C ARG A 11 4.35 -31.18 -13.36
N ASN A 12 5.34 -31.49 -14.20
CA ASN A 12 6.32 -32.54 -13.97
C ASN A 12 7.78 -32.04 -13.97
N THR A 13 8.00 -30.72 -13.90
CA THR A 13 9.33 -30.12 -13.88
C THR A 13 9.44 -29.18 -12.69
N ILE A 14 10.54 -29.24 -11.96
CA ILE A 14 10.81 -28.33 -10.84
C ILE A 14 10.96 -26.90 -11.39
N PRO A 15 10.23 -25.90 -10.85
CA PRO A 15 10.37 -24.51 -11.28
C PRO A 15 11.80 -23.98 -11.18
N GLY A 16 12.34 -23.43 -12.27
CA GLY A 16 13.68 -22.83 -12.30
C GLY A 16 13.69 -21.31 -12.05
N LEU A 17 12.56 -20.63 -12.24
CA LEU A 17 12.41 -19.19 -12.03
C LEU A 17 10.96 -18.85 -11.70
N LEU A 18 10.79 -18.00 -10.69
CA LEU A 18 9.49 -17.50 -10.22
C LEU A 18 9.62 -15.99 -9.99
N SER A 19 8.63 -15.24 -10.45
CA SER A 19 8.50 -13.80 -10.22
C SER A 19 7.20 -13.52 -9.47
N PHE A 20 7.23 -12.63 -8.48
CA PHE A 20 6.05 -12.26 -7.72
C PHE A 20 6.13 -10.80 -7.26
N THR A 21 4.99 -10.22 -6.91
CA THR A 21 4.89 -8.85 -6.41
C THR A 21 4.61 -8.80 -4.91
N VAL A 22 5.13 -7.77 -4.25
CA VAL A 22 4.82 -7.43 -2.86
C VAL A 22 4.32 -5.99 -2.84
N ASP A 23 3.16 -5.78 -2.22
CA ASP A 23 2.54 -4.47 -2.02
C ASP A 23 2.60 -4.17 -0.51
N LEU A 24 3.23 -3.05 -0.15
CA LEU A 24 3.44 -2.60 1.22
C LEU A 24 2.75 -1.24 1.41
N ARG A 25 1.95 -1.10 2.45
CA ARG A 25 1.18 0.13 2.74
C ARG A 25 1.29 0.53 4.19
N HIS A 26 1.56 1.81 4.42
CA HIS A 26 1.56 2.44 5.74
C HIS A 26 1.42 3.95 5.56
N HIS A 27 0.76 4.62 6.50
CA HIS A 27 0.58 6.08 6.51
C HIS A 27 1.85 6.86 6.93
N GLN A 28 2.99 6.18 7.07
CA GLN A 28 4.25 6.77 7.51
C GLN A 28 5.37 6.16 6.66
N ASP A 29 6.08 7.00 5.92
CA ASP A 29 7.13 6.56 5.00
C ASP A 29 8.25 5.80 5.70
N ARG A 30 8.59 6.18 6.94
CA ARG A 30 9.58 5.46 7.76
C ARG A 30 9.21 4.00 8.00
N GLN A 31 7.91 3.70 8.12
CA GLN A 31 7.43 2.34 8.36
C GLN A 31 7.45 1.54 7.05
N ILE A 32 7.14 2.16 5.91
CA ILE A 32 7.35 1.54 4.60
C ILE A 32 8.82 1.15 4.42
N ALA A 33 9.76 2.07 4.67
CA ALA A 33 11.18 1.78 4.53
C ALA A 33 11.64 0.62 5.44
N ALA A 34 11.15 0.58 6.69
CA ALA A 34 11.43 -0.52 7.60
C ALA A 34 10.85 -1.86 7.12
N MET A 35 9.62 -1.85 6.57
CA MET A 35 9.00 -3.05 6.00
C MET A 35 9.77 -3.54 4.76
N GLU A 36 10.22 -2.64 3.89
CA GLU A 36 11.02 -2.98 2.71
C GLU A 36 12.33 -3.66 3.10
N GLN A 37 13.05 -3.09 4.07
CA GLN A 37 14.28 -3.69 4.59
C GLN A 37 14.03 -5.09 5.17
N GLN A 38 12.98 -5.26 5.97
CA GLN A 38 12.63 -6.57 6.54
C GLN A 38 12.30 -7.61 5.46
N VAL A 39 11.58 -7.20 4.41
CA VAL A 39 11.26 -8.09 3.28
C VAL A 39 12.53 -8.48 2.54
N GLU A 40 13.41 -7.52 2.25
CA GLU A 40 14.69 -7.75 1.57
C GLU A 40 15.58 -8.73 2.35
N GLU A 41 15.83 -8.45 3.63
CA GLU A 41 16.63 -9.30 4.52
C GLU A 41 16.06 -10.72 4.59
N ARG A 42 14.73 -10.84 4.72
CA ARG A 42 14.07 -12.16 4.82
C ARG A 42 14.20 -12.96 3.53
N LEU A 43 14.01 -12.32 2.37
CA LEU A 43 14.12 -12.98 1.07
C LEU A 43 15.56 -13.39 0.76
N GLN A 44 16.53 -12.53 1.09
CA GLN A 44 17.96 -12.86 0.95
C GLN A 44 18.35 -14.05 1.85
N ALA A 45 17.90 -14.07 3.10
CA ALA A 45 18.16 -15.19 4.02
C ALA A 45 17.57 -16.51 3.51
N ILE A 46 16.32 -16.49 3.02
CA ILE A 46 15.66 -17.67 2.44
C ILE A 46 16.42 -18.15 1.19
N ALA A 47 16.85 -17.22 0.32
CA ALA A 47 17.60 -17.54 -0.88
C ALA A 47 18.94 -18.20 -0.53
N GLY A 48 19.69 -17.64 0.43
CA GLY A 48 20.95 -18.21 0.92
C GLY A 48 20.78 -19.62 1.49
N GLN A 49 19.77 -19.85 2.34
CA GLN A 49 19.49 -21.16 2.93
C GLN A 49 19.12 -22.23 1.88
N ARG A 50 18.54 -21.81 0.75
CA ARG A 50 18.06 -22.72 -0.31
C ARG A 50 18.99 -22.79 -1.53
N GLY A 51 20.13 -22.08 -1.52
CA GLY A 51 21.02 -22.01 -2.68
C GLY A 51 20.39 -21.33 -3.90
N LEU A 52 19.44 -20.42 -3.68
CA LEU A 52 18.74 -19.68 -4.74
C LEU A 52 19.39 -18.30 -4.95
N LYS A 53 19.12 -17.70 -6.10
CA LYS A 53 19.38 -16.28 -6.36
C LYS A 53 18.08 -15.50 -6.25
N VAL A 54 18.13 -14.33 -5.65
CA VAL A 54 17.00 -13.40 -5.57
C VAL A 54 17.42 -12.04 -6.11
N SER A 55 16.54 -11.41 -6.88
CA SER A 55 16.65 -10.02 -7.32
C SER A 55 15.39 -9.31 -6.89
N ILE A 56 15.53 -8.12 -6.29
CA ILE A 56 14.42 -7.34 -5.76
C ILE A 56 14.54 -5.95 -6.37
N SER A 57 13.45 -5.43 -6.91
CA SER A 57 13.39 -4.08 -7.47
C SER A 57 12.12 -3.36 -7.02
N ARG A 58 12.28 -2.12 -6.57
CA ARG A 58 11.14 -1.24 -6.29
C ARG A 58 10.59 -0.71 -7.60
N HIS A 59 9.38 -1.13 -7.95
CA HIS A 59 8.72 -0.71 -9.19
C HIS A 59 7.92 0.59 -9.03
N TRP A 60 7.42 0.87 -7.83
CA TRP A 60 6.57 2.03 -7.58
C TRP A 60 6.63 2.45 -6.11
N VAL A 61 6.46 3.75 -5.85
CA VAL A 61 6.33 4.32 -4.51
C VAL A 61 5.34 5.48 -4.52
N SER A 62 4.46 5.52 -3.52
CA SER A 62 3.64 6.69 -3.22
C SER A 62 3.93 7.16 -1.80
N PRO A 63 4.48 8.38 -1.62
CA PRO A 63 4.70 8.94 -0.30
C PRO A 63 3.42 9.11 0.50
N ALA A 64 3.53 9.03 1.82
CA ALA A 64 2.47 9.41 2.75
C ALA A 64 2.06 10.87 2.47
N THR A 65 0.79 11.07 2.14
CA THR A 65 0.25 12.38 1.75
C THR A 65 -0.87 12.73 2.73
N PRO A 66 -0.57 13.37 3.87
CA PRO A 66 -1.61 13.84 4.77
C PRO A 66 -2.47 14.89 4.06
N PHE A 67 -3.78 14.81 4.26
CA PHE A 67 -4.70 15.83 3.75
C PHE A 67 -4.65 17.11 4.58
N ASP A 68 -5.12 18.19 3.97
CA ASP A 68 -5.11 19.51 4.60
C ASP A 68 -5.97 19.53 5.85
N ALA A 69 -5.42 20.04 6.95
CA ALA A 69 -6.06 19.97 8.27
C ALA A 69 -7.34 20.80 8.36
N GLU A 70 -7.41 21.94 7.67
CA GLU A 70 -8.60 22.79 7.65
C GLU A 70 -9.71 22.15 6.83
N CYS A 71 -9.38 21.55 5.69
CA CYS A 71 -10.33 20.79 4.88
C CYS A 71 -10.89 19.58 5.63
N VAL A 72 -10.04 18.84 6.36
CA VAL A 72 -10.48 17.72 7.21
C VAL A 72 -11.38 18.22 8.34
N ALA A 73 -11.03 19.34 8.99
CA ALA A 73 -11.86 19.94 10.04
C ALA A 73 -13.21 20.42 9.50
N ALA A 74 -13.26 20.99 8.29
CA ALA A 74 -14.50 21.42 7.65
C ALA A 74 -15.45 20.24 7.38
N VAL A 75 -14.91 19.10 6.90
CA VAL A 75 -15.68 17.86 6.76
C VAL A 75 -16.22 17.40 8.12
N GLN A 76 -15.38 17.41 9.16
CA GLN A 76 -15.77 17.00 10.50
C GLN A 76 -16.92 17.85 11.05
N GLN A 77 -16.81 19.18 10.95
CA GLN A 77 -17.85 20.11 11.40
C GLN A 77 -19.18 19.91 10.68
N ALA A 78 -19.14 19.64 9.37
CA ALA A 78 -20.34 19.37 8.59
C ALA A 78 -21.05 18.09 9.06
N VAL A 79 -20.28 17.02 9.34
CA VAL A 79 -20.82 15.75 9.82
C VAL A 79 -21.37 15.87 11.25
N ASP A 80 -20.67 16.61 12.12
CA ASP A 80 -21.13 16.89 13.49
C ASP A 80 -22.46 17.65 13.51
N GLY A 81 -22.61 18.64 12.62
CA GLY A 81 -23.86 19.40 12.47
C GLY A 81 -25.05 18.56 11.96
N LEU A 82 -24.78 17.46 11.25
CA LEU A 82 -25.78 16.52 10.74
C LEU A 82 -26.09 15.38 11.74
N GLY A 83 -25.25 15.19 12.76
CA GLY A 83 -25.43 14.15 13.78
C GLY A 83 -25.18 12.73 13.28
N TYR A 84 -24.40 12.55 12.21
CA TYR A 84 -24.06 11.21 11.73
C TYR A 84 -22.93 10.57 12.54
N PRO A 85 -22.97 9.25 12.79
CA PRO A 85 -21.82 8.52 13.31
C PRO A 85 -20.63 8.64 12.36
N GLN A 86 -19.44 8.90 12.92
CA GLN A 86 -18.24 9.14 12.14
C GLN A 86 -16.99 8.60 12.84
N GLN A 87 -15.92 8.40 12.06
CA GLN A 87 -14.58 8.12 12.56
C GLN A 87 -13.54 8.67 11.60
N SER A 88 -12.38 9.06 12.12
CA SER A 88 -11.21 9.36 11.29
C SER A 88 -10.69 8.08 10.64
N ILE A 89 -10.30 8.16 9.37
CA ILE A 89 -9.81 7.02 8.58
C ILE A 89 -8.61 7.42 7.73
N VAL A 90 -7.63 6.52 7.64
CA VAL A 90 -6.56 6.59 6.64
C VAL A 90 -7.04 5.82 5.41
N SER A 91 -7.06 6.46 4.23
CA SER A 91 -7.33 5.70 3.01
C SER A 91 -6.21 4.69 2.74
N GLY A 92 -6.58 3.42 2.60
CA GLY A 92 -5.68 2.35 2.20
C GLY A 92 -5.48 2.24 0.69
N ALA A 93 -6.21 3.03 -0.13
CA ALA A 93 -6.21 2.93 -1.58
C ALA A 93 -5.72 4.23 -2.24
N GLY A 94 -5.24 4.10 -3.49
CA GLY A 94 -4.93 5.25 -4.34
C GLY A 94 -6.21 5.96 -4.79
N HIS A 95 -6.22 7.28 -4.75
CA HIS A 95 -7.29 8.14 -5.26
C HIS A 95 -6.68 9.35 -5.96
N ASP A 96 -7.40 9.94 -6.93
CA ASP A 96 -6.95 11.17 -7.60
C ASP A 96 -6.71 12.31 -6.60
N ALA A 97 -7.48 12.34 -5.51
CA ALA A 97 -7.31 13.28 -4.41
C ALA A 97 -5.89 13.27 -3.81
N ILE A 98 -5.19 12.14 -3.82
CA ILE A 98 -3.80 12.04 -3.34
C ILE A 98 -2.86 12.85 -4.24
N LEU A 99 -3.10 12.87 -5.55
CA LEU A 99 -2.32 13.71 -6.47
C LEU A 99 -2.71 15.18 -6.31
N LEU A 100 -4.01 15.49 -6.19
CA LEU A 100 -4.49 16.87 -6.02
C LEU A 100 -3.97 17.52 -4.74
N ALA A 101 -3.86 16.77 -3.65
CA ALA A 101 -3.33 17.26 -2.37
C ALA A 101 -1.91 17.82 -2.45
N ARG A 102 -1.17 17.53 -3.54
CA ARG A 102 0.16 18.13 -3.80
C ARG A 102 0.09 19.56 -4.32
N TYR A 103 -1.07 20.01 -4.78
CA TYR A 103 -1.26 21.28 -5.47
C TYR A 103 -2.30 22.18 -4.81
N CYS A 104 -3.25 21.63 -4.06
CA CYS A 104 -4.27 22.40 -3.36
C CYS A 104 -4.76 21.73 -2.06
N PRO A 105 -5.28 22.51 -1.10
CA PRO A 105 -5.96 21.98 0.07
C PRO A 105 -7.05 20.98 -0.33
N THR A 106 -6.96 19.76 0.18
CA THR A 106 -7.79 18.63 -0.23
C THR A 106 -8.13 17.79 1.00
N ALA A 107 -9.35 17.25 1.05
CA ALA A 107 -9.78 16.22 1.98
C ALA A 107 -10.69 15.21 1.25
N MET A 108 -10.98 14.07 1.89
CA MET A 108 -11.88 13.05 1.36
C MET A 108 -12.99 12.74 2.36
N VAL A 109 -14.18 12.42 1.85
CA VAL A 109 -15.30 11.89 2.63
C VAL A 109 -15.50 10.43 2.24
N PHE A 110 -15.53 9.54 3.23
CA PHE A 110 -15.78 8.11 3.02
C PHE A 110 -17.20 7.76 3.47
N ILE A 111 -17.87 6.90 2.70
CA ILE A 111 -19.10 6.24 3.10
C ILE A 111 -18.87 4.73 3.18
N PRO A 112 -19.54 4.00 4.09
CA PRO A 112 -19.44 2.55 4.15
C PRO A 112 -19.92 1.92 2.84
N VAL A 113 -19.19 0.91 2.37
CA VAL A 113 -19.67 0.02 1.30
C VAL A 113 -20.13 -1.28 1.95
N SER A 114 -21.34 -1.72 1.62
CA SER A 114 -21.82 -3.05 2.02
C SER A 114 -21.02 -4.10 1.25
N VAL A 115 -20.31 -4.95 1.99
CA VAL A 115 -19.72 -6.16 1.43
C VAL A 115 -20.84 -7.18 1.28
N ALA A 116 -21.16 -7.57 0.04
CA ALA A 116 -22.05 -8.70 -0.22
C ALA A 116 -21.31 -10.02 -0.02
#